data_AF-A0A7W1T7C5-F1
#
_entry.id   AF-A0A7W1T7C5-F1
#
_cell.length_a   1.000
_cell.length_b   1.000
_cell.length_c   1.000
_cell.angle_alpha   90.00
_cell.angle_beta   90.00
_cell.angle_gamma   90.00
#
_symmetry.space_group_name_H-M   'P 1'
#
loop_
_entity.id
_entity.type
_entity.pdbx_description
1 polymer ?
#
loop_
_entity_poly.entity_id
_entity_poly.type
_entity_poly.pdbx_seq_one_letter_code
_entity_poly.pdbx_strand_id
1 'polypeptide(L)'
;MKKLSLVVLSFLLLLAGCGQADTEDAYNAAIQKGLDAIASENYAKAEAAFELALEDKKADEKAEAYLVQTKAMQAATDAYVNKDYKKTKEEVADVIQEKKGSDALVQKATILQTKVNTLEKQQQTLQTKWAAIEKALKAKDYDTASKQVTALLQADLADFPAMKKQAEEAKTKIAAEKQALAKQQEEAQVAKEKQEAEAQAKESASIEQDSGNTLSDADIVAKVEAYNGESGNGVTYSVEAVLDELTGGTSYEIWVRSDGSDGFRPGAALAHYYYYPEIDKVEAVSS
;
A
#
# COMPACT_ATOMS: atom_id res chain seq x y z
N MET A 1 -0.17 -105.85 -44.43
CA MET A 1 0.95 -104.90 -44.30
C MET A 1 1.07 -104.08 -45.57
N LYS A 2 1.38 -102.78 -45.43
CA LYS A 2 1.66 -101.78 -46.47
C LYS A 2 0.41 -101.22 -47.17
N LYS A 3 0.23 -99.89 -47.03
CA LYS A 3 -0.73 -98.96 -47.67
C LYS A 3 -1.69 -98.26 -46.69
N LEU A 4 -1.19 -97.73 -45.58
CA LEU A 4 -1.94 -96.76 -44.79
C LEU A 4 -1.02 -95.77 -44.04
N SER A 5 0.05 -95.31 -44.70
CA SER A 5 1.06 -94.45 -44.07
C SER A 5 1.64 -93.40 -45.02
N LEU A 6 0.83 -92.83 -45.91
CA LEU A 6 1.28 -91.78 -46.86
C LEU A 6 0.27 -90.65 -47.09
N VAL A 7 -0.76 -90.49 -46.24
CA VAL A 7 -1.76 -89.41 -46.38
C VAL A 7 -1.68 -88.40 -45.23
N VAL A 8 -1.08 -88.79 -44.09
CA VAL A 8 -1.02 -87.92 -42.89
C VAL A 8 0.15 -86.92 -42.93
N LEU A 9 1.15 -87.12 -43.80
CA LEU A 9 2.32 -86.22 -43.88
C LEU A 9 2.13 -85.04 -44.87
N SER A 10 1.02 -85.01 -45.62
CA SER A 10 0.76 -83.94 -46.61
C SER A 10 -0.09 -82.79 -46.05
N PHE A 11 -0.60 -82.91 -44.82
CA PHE A 11 -1.42 -81.88 -44.16
C PHE A 11 -0.62 -80.96 -43.22
N LEU A 12 0.65 -81.28 -42.94
CA LEU A 12 1.51 -80.51 -42.03
C LEU A 12 2.36 -79.44 -42.72
N LEU A 13 2.31 -79.34 -44.05
CA LEU A 13 3.07 -78.34 -44.84
C LEU A 13 2.22 -77.16 -45.35
N LEU A 14 0.93 -77.10 -45.01
CA LEU A 14 0.04 -75.99 -45.36
C LEU A 14 -0.17 -74.97 -44.22
N LEU A 15 0.48 -75.15 -43.07
CA LEU A 15 0.39 -74.23 -41.92
C LEU A 15 1.56 -73.23 -41.79
N ALA A 16 2.45 -73.16 -42.77
CA ALA A 16 3.50 -72.15 -42.84
C ALA A 16 3.21 -71.18 -43.99
N GLY A 17 2.16 -70.35 -43.85
CA GLY A 17 1.77 -69.48 -44.97
C GLY A 17 0.60 -68.51 -44.76
N CYS A 18 0.32 -68.04 -43.54
CA CYS A 18 -0.68 -66.97 -43.28
C CYS A 18 -0.23 -66.03 -42.13
N GLY A 19 1.05 -65.69 -42.00
CA GLY A 19 1.56 -64.97 -40.82
C GLY A 19 1.79 -63.47 -40.99
N GLN A 20 1.41 -62.85 -42.11
CA GLN A 20 1.91 -61.51 -42.46
C GLN A 20 0.83 -60.48 -42.79
N ALA A 21 -0.44 -60.87 -42.82
CA ALA A 21 -1.57 -59.95 -42.98
C ALA A 21 -2.08 -59.40 -41.64
N ASP A 22 -2.02 -60.19 -40.56
CA ASP A 22 -2.59 -59.81 -39.26
C ASP A 22 -1.78 -58.72 -38.52
N THR A 23 -0.47 -58.61 -38.78
CA THR A 23 0.43 -57.66 -38.10
C THR A 23 0.27 -56.23 -38.60
N GLU A 24 -0.09 -56.05 -39.88
CA GLU A 24 -0.35 -54.73 -40.45
C GLU A 24 -1.65 -54.15 -39.89
N ASP A 25 -2.66 -54.99 -39.74
CA ASP A 25 -3.96 -54.62 -39.18
C ASP A 25 -3.88 -54.30 -37.68
N ALA A 26 -3.10 -55.09 -36.91
CA ALA A 26 -2.87 -54.84 -35.49
C ALA A 26 -2.14 -53.50 -35.24
N TYR A 27 -1.05 -53.25 -35.97
CA TYR A 27 -0.31 -51.99 -35.91
C TYR A 27 -1.20 -50.78 -36.23
N ASN A 28 -1.91 -50.82 -37.37
CA ASN A 28 -2.76 -49.70 -37.79
C ASN A 28 -3.89 -49.45 -36.79
N ALA A 29 -4.49 -50.50 -36.24
CA ALA A 29 -5.50 -50.38 -35.20
C ALA A 29 -4.95 -49.76 -33.91
N ALA A 30 -3.73 -50.10 -33.51
CA ALA A 30 -3.05 -49.53 -32.35
C ALA A 30 -2.75 -48.03 -32.56
N ILE A 31 -2.20 -47.65 -33.73
CA ILE A 31 -1.98 -46.24 -34.09
C ILE A 31 -3.29 -45.45 -34.04
N GLN A 32 -4.36 -45.95 -34.66
CA GLN A 32 -5.66 -45.24 -34.67
C GLN A 32 -6.21 -45.08 -33.25
N LYS A 33 -6.16 -46.14 -32.42
CA LYS A 33 -6.56 -46.06 -31.01
C LYS A 33 -5.77 -45.00 -30.23
N GLY A 34 -4.48 -44.88 -30.51
CA GLY A 34 -3.62 -43.85 -29.92
C GLY A 34 -4.05 -42.44 -30.31
N LEU A 35 -4.31 -42.21 -31.60
CA LEU A 35 -4.79 -40.93 -32.11
C LEU A 35 -6.19 -40.57 -31.58
N ASP A 36 -7.10 -41.54 -31.49
CA ASP A 36 -8.44 -41.34 -30.90
C ASP A 36 -8.34 -41.00 -29.41
N ALA A 37 -7.40 -41.62 -28.69
CA ALA A 37 -7.13 -41.32 -27.30
C ALA A 37 -6.51 -39.93 -27.11
N ILE A 38 -5.61 -39.48 -27.99
CA ILE A 38 -5.13 -38.08 -28.04
C ILE A 38 -6.30 -37.10 -28.22
N ALA A 39 -7.20 -37.40 -29.17
CA ALA A 39 -8.36 -36.55 -29.44
C ALA A 39 -9.26 -36.42 -28.20
N SER A 40 -9.38 -37.50 -27.43
CA SER A 40 -10.13 -37.57 -26.18
C SER A 40 -9.33 -37.13 -24.93
N GLU A 41 -8.11 -36.61 -25.12
CA GLU A 41 -7.19 -36.18 -24.05
C GLU A 41 -6.87 -37.26 -23.00
N ASN A 42 -6.98 -38.54 -23.38
CA ASN A 42 -6.60 -39.67 -22.54
C ASN A 42 -5.18 -40.12 -22.90
N TYR A 43 -4.18 -39.37 -22.43
CA TYR A 43 -2.78 -39.58 -22.79
C TYR A 43 -2.23 -40.93 -22.32
N ALA A 44 -2.66 -41.43 -21.15
CA ALA A 44 -2.25 -42.75 -20.67
C ALA A 44 -2.75 -43.88 -21.59
N LYS A 45 -3.98 -43.76 -22.12
CA LYS A 45 -4.51 -44.71 -23.11
C LYS A 45 -3.80 -44.58 -24.46
N ALA A 46 -3.46 -43.35 -24.85
CA ALA A 46 -2.71 -43.11 -26.08
C ALA A 46 -1.30 -43.71 -26.00
N GLU A 47 -0.61 -43.52 -24.87
CA GLU A 47 0.70 -44.10 -24.57
C GLU A 47 0.68 -45.62 -24.74
N ALA A 48 -0.23 -46.31 -24.04
CA ALA A 48 -0.37 -47.76 -24.14
C ALA A 48 -0.66 -48.22 -25.58
N ALA A 49 -1.45 -47.47 -26.34
CA ALA A 49 -1.74 -47.82 -27.73
C ALA A 49 -0.53 -47.66 -28.65
N PHE A 50 0.30 -46.62 -28.46
CA PHE A 50 1.54 -46.47 -29.23
C PHE A 50 2.63 -47.46 -28.82
N GLU A 51 2.68 -47.86 -27.54
CA GLU A 51 3.54 -48.95 -27.09
C GLU A 51 3.17 -50.28 -27.78
N LEU A 52 1.87 -50.60 -27.88
CA LEU A 52 1.40 -51.76 -28.65
C LEU A 52 1.78 -51.67 -30.14
N ALA A 53 1.66 -50.49 -30.76
CA ALA A 53 2.09 -50.31 -32.15
C ALA A 53 3.60 -50.58 -32.33
N LEU A 54 4.42 -50.20 -31.34
CA LEU A 54 5.86 -50.47 -31.35
C LEU A 54 6.19 -51.93 -31.01
N GLU A 55 5.33 -52.67 -30.30
CA GLU A 55 5.50 -54.12 -30.14
C GLU A 55 5.43 -54.84 -31.51
N ASP A 56 4.49 -54.41 -32.36
CA ASP A 56 4.32 -54.93 -33.72
C ASP A 56 5.40 -54.42 -34.69
N LYS A 57 5.75 -53.13 -34.61
CA LYS A 57 6.76 -52.48 -35.47
C LYS A 57 7.78 -51.69 -34.65
N LYS A 58 8.73 -52.39 -34.03
CA LYS A 58 9.73 -51.85 -33.07
C LYS A 58 10.59 -50.67 -33.54
N ALA A 59 10.76 -50.49 -34.85
CA ALA A 59 11.61 -49.45 -35.43
C ALA A 59 10.80 -48.44 -36.25
N ASP A 60 9.49 -48.37 -36.06
CA ASP A 60 8.64 -47.39 -36.73
C ASP A 60 8.82 -46.00 -36.11
N GLU A 61 9.54 -45.13 -36.82
CA GLU A 61 9.89 -43.78 -36.35
C GLU A 61 8.65 -42.92 -36.01
N LYS A 62 7.52 -43.17 -36.69
CA LYS A 62 6.29 -42.40 -36.50
C LYS A 62 5.58 -42.81 -35.20
N ALA A 63 5.46 -44.11 -34.94
CA ALA A 63 4.93 -44.63 -33.68
C ALA A 63 5.80 -44.20 -32.49
N GLU A 64 7.13 -44.21 -32.64
CA GLU A 64 8.06 -43.70 -31.64
C GLU A 64 7.85 -42.21 -31.35
N ALA A 65 7.75 -41.38 -32.40
CA ALA A 65 7.49 -39.96 -32.25
C ALA A 65 6.13 -39.67 -31.57
N TYR A 66 5.08 -40.45 -31.90
CA TYR A 66 3.79 -40.35 -31.21
C TYR A 66 3.89 -40.72 -29.72
N LEU A 67 4.62 -41.79 -29.39
CA LEU A 67 4.83 -42.20 -28.01
C LEU A 67 5.58 -41.11 -27.21
N VAL A 68 6.67 -40.59 -27.76
CA VAL A 68 7.48 -39.53 -27.14
C VAL A 68 6.64 -38.28 -26.87
N GLN A 69 5.93 -37.77 -27.88
CA GLN A 69 5.06 -36.60 -27.68
C GLN A 69 3.93 -36.87 -26.69
N THR A 70 3.35 -38.07 -26.69
CA THR A 70 2.25 -38.40 -25.79
C THR A 70 2.72 -38.41 -24.34
N LYS A 71 3.89 -39.01 -24.07
CA LYS A 71 4.52 -39.01 -22.74
C LYS A 71 4.83 -37.58 -22.26
N ALA A 72 5.43 -36.77 -23.12
CA ALA A 72 5.70 -35.35 -22.80
C ALA A 72 4.41 -34.55 -22.56
N MET A 73 3.35 -34.75 -23.36
CA MET A 73 2.07 -34.06 -23.17
C MET A 73 1.37 -34.48 -21.87
N GLN A 74 1.46 -35.76 -21.50
CA GLN A 74 0.97 -36.25 -20.21
C GLN A 74 1.72 -35.57 -19.06
N ALA A 75 3.06 -35.58 -19.09
CA ALA A 75 3.89 -34.94 -18.09
C ALA A 75 3.61 -33.42 -17.98
N ALA A 76 3.41 -32.74 -19.11
CA ALA A 76 3.02 -31.34 -19.17
C ALA A 76 1.67 -31.09 -18.49
N THR A 77 0.68 -31.96 -18.75
CA THR A 77 -0.67 -31.84 -18.19
C THR A 77 -0.66 -32.08 -16.69
N ASP A 78 0.06 -33.10 -16.22
CA ASP A 78 0.22 -33.39 -14.80
C ASP A 78 0.95 -32.26 -14.07
N ALA A 79 2.02 -31.72 -14.67
CA ALA A 79 2.73 -30.56 -14.14
C ALA A 79 1.82 -29.33 -14.05
N TYR A 80 0.99 -29.09 -15.07
CA TYR A 80 0.06 -27.97 -15.09
C TYR A 80 -1.00 -28.07 -13.98
N VAL A 81 -1.59 -29.25 -13.78
CA VAL A 81 -2.54 -29.50 -12.69
C VAL A 81 -1.89 -29.29 -11.33
N ASN A 82 -0.63 -29.69 -11.18
CA ASN A 82 0.16 -29.47 -9.97
C ASN A 82 0.73 -28.04 -9.84
N LYS A 83 0.39 -27.14 -10.77
CA LYS A 83 0.87 -25.75 -10.83
C LYS A 83 2.38 -25.59 -10.97
N ASP A 84 3.07 -26.64 -11.43
CA ASP A 84 4.48 -26.58 -11.80
C ASP A 84 4.60 -26.04 -13.23
N TYR A 85 4.43 -24.73 -13.37
CA TYR A 85 4.45 -24.05 -14.66
C TYR A 85 5.82 -24.08 -15.34
N LYS A 86 6.91 -24.18 -14.57
CA LYS A 86 8.25 -24.33 -15.13
C LYS A 86 8.36 -25.68 -15.83
N LYS A 87 8.04 -26.77 -15.15
CA LYS A 87 8.05 -28.10 -15.75
C LYS A 87 7.06 -28.19 -16.92
N THR A 88 5.86 -27.62 -16.76
CA THR A 88 4.88 -27.58 -17.87
C THR A 88 5.48 -27.01 -19.14
N LYS A 89 6.26 -25.92 -19.05
CA LYS A 89 6.90 -25.27 -20.21
C LYS A 89 7.99 -26.12 -20.87
N GLU A 90 8.77 -26.82 -20.05
CA GLU A 90 9.80 -27.74 -20.52
C GLU A 90 9.14 -28.86 -21.33
N GLU A 91 8.14 -29.53 -20.75
CA GLU A 91 7.46 -30.67 -21.38
C GLU A 91 6.66 -30.27 -22.63
N VAL A 92 5.94 -29.14 -22.64
CA VAL A 92 5.26 -28.67 -23.87
C VAL A 92 6.26 -28.29 -24.97
N ALA A 93 7.46 -27.82 -24.62
CA ALA A 93 8.49 -27.54 -25.63
C ALA A 93 8.96 -28.83 -26.28
N ASP A 94 9.12 -29.90 -25.51
CA ASP A 94 9.48 -31.22 -26.02
C ASP A 94 8.40 -31.77 -26.97
N VAL A 95 7.12 -31.61 -26.63
CA VAL A 95 6.00 -31.96 -27.54
C VAL A 95 6.10 -31.21 -28.87
N ILE A 96 6.34 -29.89 -28.82
CA ILE A 96 6.37 -29.02 -30.00
C ILE A 96 7.60 -29.29 -30.88
N GLN A 97 8.74 -29.66 -30.28
CA GLN A 97 9.99 -29.87 -31.01
C GLN A 97 10.02 -31.21 -31.78
N GLU A 98 9.21 -32.19 -31.37
CA GLU A 98 9.12 -33.47 -32.06
C GLU A 98 8.42 -33.33 -33.42
N LYS A 99 9.18 -33.52 -34.51
CA LYS A 99 8.76 -33.17 -35.88
C LYS A 99 8.01 -34.27 -36.60
N LYS A 100 8.15 -35.53 -36.16
CA LYS A 100 7.52 -36.69 -36.82
C LYS A 100 6.24 -37.15 -36.12
N GLY A 101 5.84 -36.43 -35.07
CA GLY A 101 4.68 -36.76 -34.24
C GLY A 101 3.35 -36.24 -34.78
N SER A 102 2.42 -35.99 -33.86
CA SER A 102 1.04 -35.60 -34.09
C SER A 102 0.89 -34.08 -34.08
N ASP A 103 0.44 -33.50 -35.19
CA ASP A 103 0.10 -32.08 -35.27
C ASP A 103 -0.97 -31.69 -34.25
N ALA A 104 -1.88 -32.61 -33.91
CA ALA A 104 -2.90 -32.38 -32.88
C ALA A 104 -2.29 -32.21 -31.49
N LEU A 105 -1.23 -32.97 -31.16
CA LEU A 105 -0.49 -32.78 -29.91
C LEU A 105 0.28 -31.46 -29.91
N VAL A 106 0.93 -31.11 -31.03
CA VAL A 106 1.62 -29.81 -31.18
C VAL A 106 0.66 -28.64 -30.95
N GLN A 107 -0.55 -28.69 -31.52
CA GLN A 107 -1.58 -27.68 -31.32
C GLN A 107 -2.02 -27.59 -29.85
N LYS A 108 -2.32 -28.72 -29.21
CA LYS A 108 -2.71 -28.77 -27.79
C LYS A 108 -1.59 -28.24 -26.87
N ALA A 109 -0.34 -28.64 -27.12
CA ALA A 109 0.83 -28.15 -26.40
C ALA A 109 1.04 -26.64 -26.57
N THR A 110 0.83 -26.11 -27.78
CA THR A 110 0.91 -24.66 -28.05
C THR A 110 -0.16 -23.87 -27.28
N ILE A 111 -1.38 -24.40 -27.20
CA ILE A 111 -2.46 -23.81 -26.40
C ILE A 111 -2.08 -23.81 -24.92
N LEU A 112 -1.58 -24.93 -24.41
CA LEU A 112 -1.14 -25.04 -23.01
C LEU A 112 0.02 -24.08 -22.70
N GLN A 113 1.02 -23.99 -23.58
CA GLN A 113 2.13 -23.05 -23.47
C GLN A 113 1.62 -21.59 -23.40
N THR A 114 0.62 -21.24 -24.23
CA THR A 114 0.00 -19.90 -24.21
C THR A 114 -0.71 -19.61 -22.90
N LYS A 115 -1.43 -20.59 -22.34
CA LYS A 115 -2.06 -20.47 -21.02
C LYS A 115 -1.03 -20.22 -19.93
N VAL A 116 0.05 -21.02 -19.89
CA VAL A 116 1.13 -20.86 -18.90
C VAL A 116 1.82 -19.50 -19.01
N ASN A 117 2.15 -19.06 -20.23
CA ASN A 117 2.74 -17.75 -20.46
C ASN A 117 1.82 -16.60 -19.99
N THR A 118 0.50 -16.77 -20.12
CA THR A 118 -0.48 -15.79 -19.62
C THR A 118 -0.48 -15.75 -18.09
N LEU A 119 -0.46 -16.90 -17.43
CA LEU A 119 -0.41 -17.00 -15.97
C LEU A 119 0.89 -16.40 -15.40
N GLU A 120 2.04 -16.62 -16.04
CA GLU A 120 3.30 -15.99 -15.60
C GLU A 120 3.24 -14.46 -15.71
N LYS A 121 2.71 -13.92 -16.81
CA LYS A 121 2.54 -12.47 -16.97
C LYS A 121 1.59 -11.89 -15.92
N GLN A 122 0.52 -12.60 -15.62
CA GLN A 122 -0.38 -12.23 -14.53
C GLN A 122 0.37 -12.25 -13.19
N GLN A 123 1.14 -13.30 -12.90
CA GLN A 123 1.93 -13.40 -11.68
C GLN A 123 2.90 -12.22 -11.52
N GLN A 124 3.65 -11.87 -12.58
CA GLN A 124 4.56 -10.72 -12.58
C GLN A 124 3.81 -9.40 -12.32
N THR A 125 2.64 -9.24 -12.94
CA THR A 125 1.78 -8.06 -12.73
C THR A 125 1.30 -7.97 -11.28
N LEU A 126 0.88 -9.09 -10.69
CA LEU A 126 0.44 -9.16 -9.30
C LEU A 126 1.60 -8.89 -8.33
N GLN A 127 2.79 -9.44 -8.59
CA GLN A 127 3.99 -9.15 -7.80
C GLN A 127 4.37 -7.67 -7.85
N THR A 128 4.26 -7.04 -9.02
CA THR A 128 4.50 -5.59 -9.16
C THR A 128 3.51 -4.78 -8.33
N LYS A 129 2.21 -5.12 -8.37
CA LYS A 129 1.19 -4.48 -7.53
C LYS A 129 1.48 -4.69 -6.05
N TRP A 130 1.91 -5.90 -5.67
CA TRP A 130 2.25 -6.22 -4.29
C TRP A 130 3.45 -5.41 -3.78
N ALA A 131 4.51 -5.28 -4.58
CA ALA A 131 5.66 -4.45 -4.22
C ALA A 131 5.29 -2.97 -3.97
N ALA A 132 4.31 -2.44 -4.71
CA ALA A 132 3.78 -1.10 -4.47
C ALA A 132 3.04 -1.00 -3.13
N ILE A 133 2.24 -2.01 -2.77
CA ILE A 133 1.56 -2.11 -1.47
C ILE A 133 2.60 -2.15 -0.34
N GLU A 134 3.64 -2.98 -0.46
CA GLU A 134 4.70 -3.07 0.54
C GLU A 134 5.44 -1.75 0.72
N LYS A 135 5.68 -1.01 -0.38
CA LYS A 135 6.30 0.33 -0.31
C LYS A 135 5.40 1.31 0.45
N ALA A 136 4.09 1.33 0.19
CA ALA A 136 3.14 2.18 0.91
C ALA A 136 3.05 1.81 2.40
N LEU A 137 3.01 0.52 2.72
CA LEU A 137 3.03 0.01 4.10
C LEU A 137 4.30 0.44 4.86
N LYS A 138 5.48 0.35 4.24
CA LYS A 138 6.75 0.80 4.84
C LYS A 138 6.77 2.31 5.08
N ALA A 139 6.14 3.08 4.19
CA ALA A 139 5.98 4.52 4.34
C ALA A 139 4.88 4.91 5.35
N LYS A 140 4.17 3.93 5.95
CA LYS A 140 2.98 4.12 6.78
C LYS A 140 1.85 4.90 6.08
N ASP A 141 1.86 4.91 4.74
CA ASP A 141 0.78 5.47 3.92
C ASP A 141 -0.35 4.43 3.80
N TYR A 142 -1.11 4.32 4.89
CA TYR A 142 -2.18 3.33 5.03
C TYR A 142 -3.37 3.60 4.11
N ASP A 143 -3.58 4.84 3.66
CA ASP A 143 -4.62 5.19 2.70
C ASP A 143 -4.30 4.63 1.31
N THR A 144 -3.08 4.88 0.82
CA THR A 144 -2.61 4.33 -0.45
C THR A 144 -2.56 2.80 -0.39
N ALA A 145 -1.99 2.23 0.68
CA ALA A 145 -1.91 0.79 0.85
C ALA A 145 -3.31 0.14 0.84
N SER A 146 -4.29 0.71 1.55
CA SER A 146 -5.67 0.18 1.60
C SER A 146 -6.35 0.18 0.23
N LYS A 147 -6.22 1.27 -0.53
CA LYS A 147 -6.75 1.37 -1.90
C LYS A 147 -6.12 0.32 -2.83
N GLN A 148 -4.80 0.18 -2.77
CA GLN A 148 -4.08 -0.77 -3.61
C GLN A 148 -4.39 -2.23 -3.25
N VAL A 149 -4.48 -2.57 -1.96
CA VAL A 149 -4.90 -3.91 -1.50
C VAL A 149 -6.32 -4.23 -1.96
N THR A 150 -7.24 -3.27 -1.87
CA THR A 150 -8.62 -3.45 -2.34
C THR A 150 -8.67 -3.71 -3.85
N ALA A 151 -7.92 -2.93 -4.64
CA ALA A 151 -7.81 -3.13 -6.08
C ALA A 151 -7.14 -4.47 -6.45
N LEU A 152 -6.17 -4.92 -5.64
CA LEU A 152 -5.56 -6.23 -5.82
C LEU A 152 -6.55 -7.37 -5.56
N LEU A 153 -7.36 -7.27 -4.51
CA LEU A 153 -8.39 -8.26 -4.16
C LEU A 153 -9.57 -8.31 -5.14
N GLN A 154 -9.75 -7.26 -5.95
CA GLN A 154 -10.73 -7.23 -7.05
C GLN A 154 -10.18 -7.87 -8.34
N ALA A 155 -8.89 -8.15 -8.43
CA ALA A 155 -8.31 -8.86 -9.56
C ALA A 155 -8.68 -10.36 -9.52
N ASP A 156 -8.54 -11.03 -10.66
CA ASP A 156 -8.63 -12.49 -10.69
C ASP A 156 -7.40 -13.09 -9.98
N LEU A 157 -7.67 -13.79 -8.87
CA LEU A 157 -6.68 -14.45 -8.02
C LEU A 157 -6.95 -15.95 -7.87
N ALA A 158 -7.81 -16.55 -8.72
CA ALA A 158 -8.20 -17.95 -8.60
C ALA A 158 -6.97 -18.89 -8.62
N ASP A 159 -6.02 -18.60 -9.50
CA ASP A 159 -4.77 -19.38 -9.61
C ASP A 159 -3.71 -19.00 -8.57
N PHE A 160 -3.91 -17.92 -7.81
CA PHE A 160 -2.95 -17.33 -6.88
C PHE A 160 -3.47 -17.27 -5.42
N PRO A 161 -3.85 -18.41 -4.80
CA PRO A 161 -4.48 -18.43 -3.48
C PRO A 161 -3.58 -17.85 -2.37
N ALA A 162 -2.26 -18.04 -2.46
CA ALA A 162 -1.32 -17.45 -1.51
C ALA A 162 -1.33 -15.92 -1.58
N MET A 163 -1.40 -15.34 -2.78
CA MET A 163 -1.47 -13.88 -2.99
C MET A 163 -2.80 -13.32 -2.45
N LYS A 164 -3.90 -14.03 -2.69
CA LYS A 164 -5.22 -13.66 -2.13
C LYS A 164 -5.17 -13.62 -0.61
N LYS A 165 -4.69 -14.68 0.04
CA LYS A 165 -4.54 -14.75 1.50
C LYS A 165 -3.67 -13.61 2.02
N GLN A 166 -2.53 -13.38 1.39
CA GLN A 166 -1.59 -12.32 1.77
C GLN A 166 -2.22 -10.91 1.67
N ALA A 167 -3.03 -10.66 0.63
CA ALA A 167 -3.75 -9.40 0.48
C ALA A 167 -4.88 -9.23 1.51
N GLU A 168 -5.61 -10.30 1.87
CA GLU A 168 -6.63 -10.28 2.92
C GLU A 168 -6.03 -9.99 4.31
N GLU A 169 -4.89 -10.61 4.62
CA GLU A 169 -4.13 -10.35 5.86
C GLU A 169 -3.65 -8.89 5.91
N ALA A 170 -3.09 -8.38 4.81
CA ALA A 170 -2.67 -6.99 4.74
C ALA A 170 -3.85 -6.01 4.90
N LYS A 171 -5.02 -6.31 4.31
CA LYS A 171 -6.23 -5.49 4.49
C LYS A 171 -6.59 -5.36 5.97
N THR A 172 -6.56 -6.48 6.69
CA THR A 172 -6.89 -6.53 8.12
C THR A 172 -5.86 -5.75 8.95
N LYS A 173 -4.57 -5.95 8.67
CA LYS A 173 -3.49 -5.24 9.34
C LYS A 173 -3.57 -3.72 9.13
N ILE A 174 -3.81 -3.28 7.89
CA ILE A 174 -3.98 -1.86 7.56
C ILE A 174 -5.14 -1.25 8.35
N ALA A 175 -6.28 -1.93 8.44
CA ALA A 175 -7.43 -1.43 9.21
C ALA A 175 -7.09 -1.23 10.70
N ALA A 176 -6.40 -2.20 11.31
CA ALA A 176 -5.96 -2.12 12.71
C ALA A 176 -4.98 -0.95 12.94
N GLU A 177 -4.00 -0.79 12.06
CA GLU A 177 -3.01 0.29 12.13
C GLU A 177 -3.64 1.68 11.97
N LYS A 178 -4.60 1.83 11.06
CA LYS A 178 -5.35 3.10 10.91
C LYS A 178 -6.15 3.44 12.17
N GLN A 179 -6.78 2.44 12.80
CA GLN A 179 -7.51 2.64 14.04
C GLN A 179 -6.57 3.03 15.19
N ALA A 180 -5.40 2.38 15.30
CA ALA A 180 -4.40 2.72 16.30
C ALA A 180 -3.86 4.15 16.11
N LEU A 181 -3.60 4.56 14.87
CA LEU A 181 -3.14 5.91 14.56
C LEU A 181 -4.20 6.97 14.91
N ALA A 182 -5.47 6.71 14.61
CA ALA A 182 -6.57 7.60 14.97
C ALA A 182 -6.67 7.80 16.49
N LYS A 183 -6.55 6.73 17.28
CA LYS A 183 -6.53 6.81 18.75
C LYS A 183 -5.34 7.62 19.27
N GLN A 184 -4.14 7.41 18.72
CA GLN A 184 -2.96 8.19 19.11
C GLN A 184 -3.11 9.68 18.79
N GLN A 185 -3.74 10.03 17.66
CA GLN A 185 -4.00 11.41 17.30
C GLN A 185 -5.01 12.07 18.24
N GLU A 186 -6.07 11.35 18.61
CA GLU A 186 -7.07 11.82 19.58
C GLU A 186 -6.45 12.04 20.96
N GLU A 187 -5.66 11.09 21.47
CA GLU A 187 -4.95 11.21 22.74
C GLU A 187 -3.95 12.39 22.74
N ALA A 188 -3.22 12.58 21.63
CA ALA A 188 -2.30 13.69 21.49
C ALA A 188 -3.01 15.05 21.46
N GLN A 189 -4.18 15.13 20.82
CA GLN A 189 -4.98 16.35 20.78
C GLN A 189 -5.52 16.70 22.17
N VAL A 190 -6.09 15.73 22.90
CA VAL A 190 -6.58 15.93 24.28
C VAL A 190 -5.44 16.37 25.21
N ALA A 191 -4.24 15.79 25.06
CA ALA A 191 -3.08 16.18 25.86
C ALA A 191 -2.64 17.63 25.55
N LYS A 192 -2.69 18.04 24.28
CA LYS A 192 -2.34 19.41 23.87
C LYS A 192 -3.35 20.44 24.40
N GLU A 193 -4.64 20.15 24.27
CA GLU A 193 -5.71 21.01 24.81
C GLU A 193 -5.61 21.18 26.32
N LYS A 194 -5.27 20.11 27.06
CA LYS A 194 -5.02 20.19 28.51
C LYS A 194 -3.81 21.07 28.85
N GLN A 195 -2.72 20.97 28.11
CA GLN A 195 -1.54 21.81 28.33
C GLN A 195 -1.82 23.28 28.03
N GLU A 196 -2.57 23.58 26.97
CA GLU A 196 -2.96 24.96 26.62
C GLU A 196 -3.89 25.56 27.68
N ALA A 197 -4.86 24.78 28.21
CA ALA A 197 -5.75 25.23 29.29
C ALA A 197 -4.99 25.47 30.61
N GLU A 198 -4.04 24.61 30.97
CA GLU A 198 -3.20 24.81 32.17
C GLU A 198 -2.26 26.01 32.04
N ALA A 199 -1.76 26.31 30.84
CA ALA A 199 -0.95 27.50 30.58
C ALA A 199 -1.77 28.79 30.71
N GLN A 200 -2.98 28.84 30.12
CA GLN A 200 -3.88 29.99 30.23
C GLN A 200 -4.33 30.24 31.68
N ALA A 201 -4.60 29.18 32.45
CA ALA A 201 -4.97 29.30 33.86
C ALA A 201 -3.83 29.89 34.72
N LYS A 202 -2.57 29.56 34.41
CA LYS A 202 -1.40 30.13 35.10
C LYS A 202 -1.17 31.59 34.74
N GLU A 203 -1.35 31.96 33.48
CA GLU A 203 -1.20 33.35 33.02
C GLU A 203 -2.26 34.27 33.63
N SER A 204 -3.51 33.77 33.74
CA SER A 204 -4.61 34.47 34.41
C SER A 204 -4.33 34.69 35.91
N ALA A 205 -3.75 33.68 36.59
CA ALA A 205 -3.43 33.76 38.02
C ALA A 205 -2.25 34.71 38.34
N SER A 206 -1.34 34.95 37.40
CA SER A 206 -0.27 35.93 37.54
C SER A 206 -0.72 37.39 37.38
N ILE A 207 -1.85 37.64 36.71
CA ILE A 207 -2.41 39.00 36.55
C ILE A 207 -3.17 39.44 37.81
N GLU A 208 -3.80 38.51 38.56
CA GLU A 208 -4.49 38.84 39.82
C GLU A 208 -3.57 39.04 41.04
N GLN A 209 -2.28 38.69 40.96
CA GLN A 209 -1.33 38.92 42.06
C GLN A 209 -0.59 40.27 42.01
N ASP A 210 -0.71 41.05 40.92
CA ASP A 210 -0.10 42.38 40.80
C ASP A 210 -1.13 43.53 40.99
N SER A 211 -2.43 43.24 40.91
CA SER A 211 -3.50 44.21 41.20
C SER A 211 -3.75 44.44 42.71
N GLY A 212 -2.93 43.85 43.59
CA GLY A 212 -3.03 44.00 45.05
C GLY A 212 -2.38 45.26 45.61
N ASN A 213 -1.72 46.07 44.76
CA ASN A 213 -1.09 47.32 45.15
C ASN A 213 -1.60 48.47 44.27
N THR A 214 -2.91 48.58 44.10
CA THR A 214 -3.53 49.83 43.67
C THR A 214 -3.14 50.90 44.68
N LEU A 215 -2.21 51.77 44.28
CA LEU A 215 -1.87 52.99 45.01
C LEU A 215 -3.20 53.71 45.29
N SER A 216 -3.47 53.98 46.55
CA SER A 216 -4.66 54.75 46.88
C SER A 216 -4.53 56.14 46.25
N ASP A 217 -5.64 56.81 45.96
CA ASP A 217 -5.63 58.18 45.43
C ASP A 217 -4.75 59.11 46.30
N ALA A 218 -4.67 58.84 47.60
CA ALA A 218 -3.80 59.54 48.54
C ALA A 218 -2.30 59.30 48.30
N ASP A 219 -1.89 58.09 47.89
CA ASP A 219 -0.50 57.76 47.57
C ASP A 219 -0.04 58.36 46.24
N ILE A 220 -0.96 58.44 45.26
CA ILE A 220 -0.72 59.11 43.98
C ILE A 220 -0.54 60.62 44.21
N VAL A 221 -1.43 61.24 44.98
CA VAL A 221 -1.33 62.66 45.35
C VAL A 221 -0.03 62.94 46.12
N ALA A 222 0.32 62.12 47.11
CA ALA A 222 1.56 62.31 47.87
C ALA A 222 2.84 62.17 47.02
N LYS A 223 2.87 61.26 46.04
CA LYS A 223 4.00 61.13 45.08
C LYS A 223 4.09 62.35 44.15
N VAL A 224 2.96 62.88 43.70
CA VAL A 224 2.90 64.09 42.86
C VAL A 224 3.34 65.32 43.67
N GLU A 225 2.92 65.45 44.92
CA GLU A 225 3.34 66.53 45.82
C GLU A 225 4.82 66.45 46.18
N ALA A 226 5.39 65.24 46.36
CA ALA A 226 6.82 65.05 46.56
C ALA A 226 7.67 65.49 45.34
N TYR A 227 7.08 65.48 44.14
CA TYR A 227 7.70 66.01 42.93
C TYR A 227 7.65 67.54 42.83
N ASN A 228 6.79 68.21 43.63
CA ASN A 228 6.75 69.67 43.77
C ASN A 228 7.81 70.17 44.78
N GLY A 229 9.06 69.71 44.64
CA GLY A 229 10.20 70.07 45.47
C GLY A 229 11.44 70.43 44.63
N GLU A 230 11.88 71.69 44.75
CA GLU A 230 13.10 72.32 44.20
C GLU A 230 13.83 71.61 43.04
N SER A 231 13.49 72.00 41.81
CA SER A 231 14.39 71.91 40.67
C SER A 231 15.58 72.86 40.87
N GLY A 232 16.80 72.32 40.83
CA GLY A 232 18.07 73.03 41.08
C GLY A 232 18.43 74.17 40.12
N ASN A 233 17.46 74.74 39.39
CA ASN A 233 17.66 75.86 38.46
C ASN A 233 16.62 76.99 38.60
N GLY A 234 15.88 77.06 39.72
CA GLY A 234 14.96 78.18 39.99
C GLY A 234 13.66 78.19 39.18
N VAL A 235 13.24 77.01 38.69
CA VAL A 235 11.94 76.81 38.02
C VAL A 235 11.01 76.08 38.99
N THR A 236 9.96 76.75 39.44
CA THR A 236 8.84 76.14 40.17
C THR A 236 7.88 75.52 39.18
N TYR A 237 7.61 74.23 39.34
CA TYR A 237 6.54 73.52 38.64
C TYR A 237 5.34 73.40 39.57
N SER A 238 4.13 73.62 39.07
CA SER A 238 2.90 73.24 39.76
C SER A 238 2.23 72.14 38.96
N VAL A 239 2.15 70.95 39.54
CA VAL A 239 1.37 69.85 38.98
C VAL A 239 -0.07 69.95 39.49
N GLU A 240 -1.00 70.15 38.57
CA GLU A 240 -2.44 70.10 38.85
C GLU A 240 -2.97 68.81 38.24
N ALA A 241 -3.40 67.86 39.08
CA ALA A 241 -3.97 66.60 38.64
C ALA A 241 -5.49 66.79 38.45
N VAL A 242 -5.96 66.69 37.21
CA VAL A 242 -7.40 66.70 36.91
C VAL A 242 -7.84 65.25 36.67
N LEU A 243 -8.85 64.82 37.43
CA LEU A 243 -9.50 63.53 37.25
C LEU A 243 -10.41 63.63 36.02
N ASP A 244 -10.12 62.85 34.98
CA ASP A 244 -10.99 62.77 33.81
C ASP A 244 -12.10 61.74 34.05
N GLU A 245 -13.33 62.20 34.23
CA GLU A 245 -14.50 61.35 34.46
C GLU A 245 -14.90 60.54 33.22
N LEU A 246 -14.37 60.85 32.03
CA LEU A 246 -14.72 60.16 30.78
C LEU A 246 -14.14 58.75 30.64
N THR A 247 -13.08 58.40 31.38
CA THR A 247 -12.43 57.08 31.34
C THR A 247 -12.75 56.18 32.53
N GLY A 248 -13.61 56.61 33.45
CA GLY A 248 -13.92 55.85 34.65
C GLY A 248 -12.82 55.87 35.71
N GLY A 249 -11.99 56.92 35.74
CA GLY A 249 -11.08 57.22 36.85
C GLY A 249 -9.64 56.71 36.70
N THR A 250 -9.22 56.23 35.52
CA THR A 250 -7.89 55.62 35.33
C THR A 250 -6.86 56.51 34.63
N SER A 251 -7.21 57.74 34.23
CA SER A 251 -6.26 58.67 33.62
C SER A 251 -6.19 59.99 34.37
N TYR A 252 -4.98 60.36 34.78
CA TYR A 252 -4.66 61.68 35.34
C TYR A 252 -3.98 62.53 34.27
N GLU A 253 -4.45 63.76 34.08
CA GLU A 253 -3.77 64.72 33.22
C GLU A 253 -2.87 65.60 34.09
N ILE A 254 -1.55 65.53 33.87
CA ILE A 254 -0.54 66.27 34.64
C ILE A 254 -0.12 67.50 33.84
N TRP A 255 -0.50 68.67 34.33
CA TRP A 255 -0.10 69.95 33.74
C TRP A 255 1.17 70.45 34.40
N VAL A 256 2.21 70.76 33.61
CA VAL A 256 3.50 71.26 34.12
C VAL A 256 3.72 72.68 33.59
N ARG A 257 3.66 73.69 34.46
CA ARG A 257 3.99 75.09 34.13
C ARG A 257 5.45 75.39 34.46
N SER A 258 6.18 76.08 33.58
CA SER A 258 7.62 76.37 33.79
C SER A 258 7.96 77.86 33.99
N ASP A 259 6.99 78.76 34.11
CA ASP A 259 7.25 80.18 34.33
C ASP A 259 6.37 80.72 35.46
N GLY A 260 6.98 81.04 36.60
CA GLY A 260 6.30 81.56 37.79
C GLY A 260 5.72 82.98 37.61
N SER A 261 4.84 83.18 36.63
CA SER A 261 4.11 84.43 36.43
C SER A 261 2.60 84.20 36.48
N ASP A 262 1.93 84.94 37.35
CA ASP A 262 0.49 84.89 37.56
C ASP A 262 -0.24 85.55 36.38
N GLY A 263 -0.42 84.81 35.28
CA GLY A 263 -1.20 85.28 34.14
C GLY A 263 -1.16 84.35 32.93
N PHE A 264 -2.34 83.91 32.47
CA PHE A 264 -2.50 83.02 31.31
C PHE A 264 -1.99 83.69 30.03
N ARG A 265 -0.80 83.30 29.55
CA ARG A 265 -0.31 83.67 28.22
C ARG A 265 -0.45 82.47 27.28
N PRO A 266 -1.12 82.62 26.12
CA PRO A 266 -1.22 81.54 25.15
C PRO A 266 0.14 81.36 24.46
N GLY A 267 0.80 80.23 24.71
CA GLY A 267 2.10 79.88 24.12
C GLY A 267 3.00 78.95 24.93
N ALA A 268 2.64 78.58 26.17
CA ALA A 268 3.39 77.58 26.92
C ALA A 268 3.19 76.17 26.30
N ALA A 269 4.28 75.44 26.10
CA ALA A 269 4.23 74.08 25.59
C ALA A 269 3.56 73.18 26.62
N LEU A 270 2.39 72.63 26.26
CA LEU A 270 1.66 71.66 27.05
C LEU A 270 2.20 70.27 26.72
N ALA A 271 2.91 69.66 27.66
CA ALA A 271 3.25 68.25 27.57
C ALA A 271 2.14 67.46 28.26
N HIS A 272 1.42 66.64 27.50
CA HIS A 272 0.42 65.72 28.04
C HIS A 272 1.14 64.44 28.43
N TYR A 273 0.87 63.94 29.64
CA TYR A 273 1.39 62.65 30.08
C TYR A 273 0.20 61.76 30.44
N TYR A 274 0.22 60.53 29.94
CA TYR A 274 -0.69 59.49 30.44
C TYR A 274 0.05 58.67 31.47
N TYR A 275 -0.55 58.59 32.65
CA TYR A 275 -0.18 57.58 33.64
C TYR A 275 -1.09 56.37 33.45
N TYR A 276 -0.49 55.22 33.22
CA TYR A 276 -1.19 53.94 33.14
C TYR A 276 -0.98 53.22 34.48
N PRO A 277 -1.94 53.32 35.43
CA PRO A 277 -1.78 52.77 36.77
C PRO A 277 -1.62 51.23 36.76
N GLU A 278 -2.14 50.56 35.74
CA GLU A 278 -2.03 49.10 35.55
C GLU A 278 -0.59 48.61 35.32
N ILE A 279 0.32 49.48 34.89
CA ILE A 279 1.71 49.13 34.55
C ILE A 279 2.75 50.07 35.17
N ASP A 280 2.32 50.94 36.11
CA ASP A 280 3.11 51.99 36.77
C ASP A 280 4.05 52.74 35.80
N LYS A 281 3.50 53.15 34.64
CA LYS A 281 4.27 53.78 33.57
C LYS A 281 3.70 55.15 33.24
N VAL A 282 4.57 56.15 33.16
CA VAL A 282 4.26 57.48 32.64
C VAL A 282 4.83 57.58 31.23
N GLU A 283 3.97 57.83 30.25
CA GLU A 283 4.39 58.08 28.87
C GLU A 283 4.13 59.54 28.48
N ALA A 284 5.15 60.18 27.90
CA ALA A 284 5.03 61.51 27.32
C ALA A 284 4.29 61.41 25.99
N VAL A 285 3.18 62.12 25.87
CA VAL A 285 2.51 62.32 24.58
C VAL A 285 3.15 63.54 23.95
N SER A 286 3.99 63.31 22.95
CA SER A 286 4.45 64.41 22.11
C SER A 286 3.26 64.94 21.31
N SER A 287 2.92 66.22 21.53
CA SER A 287 2.08 66.99 20.60
C SER A 287 2.82 67.28 19.30
#